data_AF-A0A8B7WSP9-F1
#
_entry.id   AF-A0A8B7WSP9-F1
#
_cell.length_a   1.000
_cell.length_b   1.000
_cell.length_c   1.000
_cell.angle_alpha   90.00
_cell.angle_beta   90.00
_cell.angle_gamma   90.00
#
_symmetry.space_group_name_H-M   'P 1'
#
loop_
_entity.id
_entity.type
_entity.pdbx_description
1 polymer ?
#
loop_
_entity_poly.entity_id
_entity_poly.type
_entity_poly.pdbx_seq_one_letter_code
_entity_poly.pdbx_strand_id
1 'polypeptide(L)'
;MRPRARRDGAVPAPAAPLPGRPARLSSGPAAAAPGALERAMDELLRRAVPPTPAYELREKTPAPAEGQCADFVSFYGGLAEAAERAELLGRLARGFGVDHGQVAEQSASVLQLRQQQREAAVLLQAEDRLRYALVPRYRGLFHHVSKLDGGVRFLVRLRADLLEAQALRLVEGPDVREMNGVLKGMLSEWFSSGFLNLERVTWHSSCEVLQRVSESEAVHPVKSWMDLKRRVGPYRRCYFFSHCSTPGEPLIVLHVALTGDITSNIQAIVKECPPSETEEKNRIAAAIFYSISLAQPGLQGVELGTFLVKRVIKELQVSPRSRTRLAAGPCLANCGRAPSSNLVGGQV
;
A
#
# COMPACT_ATOMS: atom_id res chain seq x y z
N MET A 1 -90.72 2.54 30.22
CA MET A 1 -91.60 3.72 30.43
C MET A 1 -90.66 4.88 30.76
N ARG A 2 -90.57 6.05 30.11
CA ARG A 2 -91.34 6.85 29.12
C ARG A 2 -90.30 7.70 28.32
N PRO A 3 -90.66 8.37 27.21
CA PRO A 3 -89.73 8.76 26.13
C PRO A 3 -89.49 10.30 25.99
N ARG A 4 -88.61 10.65 25.03
CA ARG A 4 -88.40 11.98 24.36
C ARG A 4 -87.84 13.11 25.28
N ALA A 5 -87.09 14.11 24.82
CA ALA A 5 -87.05 14.78 23.51
C ALA A 5 -85.70 15.49 23.25
N ARG A 6 -85.37 15.65 21.96
CA ARG A 6 -84.45 16.66 21.43
C ARG A 6 -85.14 18.03 21.37
N ARG A 7 -84.37 19.11 21.49
CA ARG A 7 -84.18 20.18 20.46
C ARG A 7 -83.31 21.32 21.01
N ASP A 8 -82.24 21.62 20.27
CA ASP A 8 -81.95 22.92 19.62
C ASP A 8 -81.30 23.89 20.62
N GLY A 9 -80.13 24.47 20.40
CA GLY A 9 -79.57 25.01 19.17
C GLY A 9 -79.21 26.45 19.48
N ALA A 10 -77.95 26.72 19.83
CA ALA A 10 -77.42 28.08 19.97
C ALA A 10 -75.89 28.07 19.84
N VAL A 11 -75.39 28.70 18.79
CA VAL A 11 -73.97 29.02 18.57
C VAL A 11 -73.70 30.40 19.17
N PRO A 12 -72.54 30.60 19.84
CA PRO A 12 -71.94 31.92 19.85
C PRO A 12 -70.43 31.93 19.49
N ALA A 13 -70.11 32.86 18.59
CA ALA A 13 -68.93 33.72 18.42
C ALA A 13 -67.48 33.14 18.41
N PRO A 14 -66.60 33.67 17.52
CA PRO A 14 -65.25 33.14 17.29
C PRO A 14 -64.24 33.50 18.39
N ALA A 15 -63.37 32.55 18.71
CA ALA A 15 -62.32 32.65 19.71
C ALA A 15 -61.10 33.46 19.20
N ALA A 16 -60.49 34.22 20.11
CA ALA A 16 -59.26 34.98 19.90
C ALA A 16 -58.04 34.06 19.67
N PRO A 17 -57.02 34.51 18.90
CA PRO A 17 -55.88 33.66 18.58
C PRO A 17 -54.91 33.51 19.77
N LEU A 18 -54.50 32.26 20.00
CA LEU A 18 -53.54 31.85 21.03
C LEU A 18 -52.10 32.30 20.70
N PRO A 19 -51.26 32.62 21.70
CA PRO A 19 -49.88 33.02 21.48
C PRO A 19 -49.01 31.85 20.98
N GLY A 20 -48.13 32.16 20.03
CA GLY A 20 -47.30 31.22 19.29
C GLY A 20 -46.33 30.41 20.16
N ARG A 21 -46.16 29.14 19.78
CA ARG A 21 -45.15 28.21 20.31
C ARG A 21 -43.72 28.77 20.14
N PRO A 22 -42.80 28.54 21.09
CA PRO A 22 -41.40 28.91 20.92
C PRO A 22 -40.75 28.09 19.80
N ALA A 23 -39.98 28.79 18.96
CA ALA A 23 -39.25 28.20 17.84
C ALA A 23 -38.23 27.16 18.34
N ARG A 24 -38.30 25.94 17.80
CA ARG A 24 -37.23 24.94 17.89
C ARG A 24 -36.01 25.51 17.18
N LEU A 25 -34.92 25.76 17.91
CA LEU A 25 -33.59 25.90 17.34
C LEU A 25 -33.20 24.54 16.75
N SER A 26 -33.42 24.36 15.46
CA SER A 26 -32.80 23.27 14.70
C SER A 26 -31.33 23.63 14.50
N SER A 27 -30.45 23.01 15.28
CA SER A 27 -29.02 22.92 14.96
C SER A 27 -28.87 22.09 13.69
N GLY A 28 -28.85 22.75 12.54
CA GLY A 28 -28.34 22.15 11.30
C GLY A 28 -26.84 21.86 11.45
N PRO A 29 -26.27 20.94 10.66
CA PRO A 29 -24.84 20.71 10.66
C PRO A 29 -24.17 22.03 10.27
N ALA A 30 -23.33 22.56 11.16
CA ALA A 30 -22.53 23.73 10.85
C ALA A 30 -21.69 23.37 9.62
N ALA A 31 -21.97 24.04 8.49
CA ALA A 31 -21.13 23.96 7.31
C ALA A 31 -19.70 24.31 7.75
N ALA A 32 -18.79 23.34 7.64
CA ALA A 32 -17.40 23.53 8.00
C ALA A 32 -16.86 24.77 7.25
N ALA A 33 -16.25 25.70 7.97
CA ALA A 33 -15.70 26.90 7.37
C ALA A 33 -14.71 26.53 6.24
N PRO A 34 -14.67 27.28 5.13
CA PRO A 34 -13.69 27.03 4.07
C PRO A 34 -12.26 27.01 4.66
N GLY A 35 -11.48 25.99 4.30
CA GLY A 35 -10.12 25.77 4.83
C GLY A 35 -10.03 25.27 6.28
N ALA A 36 -11.12 24.77 6.88
CA ALA A 36 -11.05 24.12 8.19
C ALA A 36 -10.21 22.84 8.17
N LEU A 37 -10.35 22.03 7.12
CA LEU A 37 -9.60 20.78 6.97
C LEU A 37 -8.10 21.04 6.77
N GLU A 38 -7.76 21.99 5.90
CA GLU A 38 -6.38 22.43 5.63
C GLU A 38 -5.65 22.87 6.91
N ARG A 39 -6.31 23.68 7.74
CA ARG A 39 -5.77 24.09 9.05
C ARG A 39 -5.62 22.92 10.01
N ALA A 40 -6.57 21.98 10.00
CA ALA A 40 -6.49 20.77 10.80
C ALA A 40 -5.34 19.86 10.37
N MET A 41 -5.09 19.74 9.05
CA MET A 41 -3.94 19.00 8.50
C MET A 41 -2.61 19.64 8.95
N ASP A 42 -2.48 20.95 8.84
CA ASP A 42 -1.25 21.64 9.27
C ASP A 42 -0.99 21.48 10.77
N GLU A 43 -2.04 21.62 11.58
CA GLU A 43 -1.92 21.46 13.03
C GLU A 43 -1.59 20.03 13.43
N LEU A 44 -2.22 19.05 12.79
CA LEU A 44 -1.87 17.65 12.93
C LEU A 44 -0.41 17.41 12.58
N LEU A 45 0.06 17.86 11.41
CA LEU A 45 1.43 17.58 10.98
C LEU A 45 2.45 18.19 11.96
N ARG A 46 2.20 19.40 12.48
CA ARG A 46 3.09 20.01 13.48
C ARG A 46 3.19 19.20 14.77
N ARG A 47 2.06 18.65 15.26
CA ARG A 47 2.02 17.90 16.53
C ARG A 47 2.41 16.42 16.37
N ALA A 48 2.12 15.81 15.22
CA ALA A 48 2.22 14.37 14.99
C ALA A 48 3.53 13.94 14.30
N VAL A 49 4.18 14.82 13.53
CA VAL A 49 5.49 14.51 12.96
C VAL A 49 6.56 14.72 14.03
N PRO A 50 7.25 13.67 14.51
CA PRO A 50 8.21 13.82 15.59
C PRO A 50 9.33 14.79 15.20
N PRO A 51 9.80 15.67 16.10
CA PRO A 51 10.93 16.54 15.83
C PRO A 51 12.21 15.72 15.61
N THR A 52 13.11 16.23 14.77
CA THR A 52 14.43 15.63 14.60
C THR A 52 15.24 15.88 15.88
N PRO A 53 15.68 14.83 16.61
CA PRO A 53 16.44 15.03 17.84
C PRO A 53 17.80 15.67 17.55
N ALA A 54 18.42 16.28 18.56
CA ALA A 54 19.81 16.72 18.46
C ALA A 54 20.71 15.53 18.08
N TYR A 55 21.78 15.80 17.33
CA TYR A 55 22.69 14.77 16.80
C TYR A 55 23.26 13.86 17.90
N GLU A 56 23.55 14.40 19.08
CA GLU A 56 24.06 13.68 20.24
C GLU A 56 23.04 12.69 20.82
N LEU A 57 21.75 12.89 20.54
CA LEU A 57 20.64 12.06 21.01
C LEU A 57 20.00 11.23 19.88
N ARG A 58 20.61 11.18 18.69
CA ARG A 58 20.02 10.57 17.48
C ARG A 58 19.63 9.10 17.59
N GLU A 59 20.28 8.35 18.49
CA GLU A 59 19.99 6.92 18.73
C GLU A 59 18.84 6.71 19.73
N LYS A 60 18.48 7.75 20.49
CA LYS A 60 17.44 7.64 21.53
C LYS A 60 16.08 7.95 20.91
N THR A 61 15.15 7.00 21.05
CA THR A 61 13.75 7.21 20.67
C THR A 61 13.12 8.22 21.65
N PRO A 62 12.55 9.35 21.18
CA PRO A 62 11.91 10.30 22.06
C PRO A 62 10.61 9.73 22.64
N ALA A 63 10.37 9.92 23.94
CA ALA A 63 9.23 9.36 24.66
C ALA A 63 7.83 9.63 24.04
N PRO A 64 7.51 10.82 23.47
CA PRO A 64 6.19 11.06 22.89
C PRO A 64 5.99 10.50 21.47
N ALA A 65 7.00 9.88 20.86
CA ALA A 65 6.97 9.56 19.42
C ALA A 65 5.86 8.57 19.03
N GLU A 66 5.58 7.57 19.88
CA GLU A 66 4.55 6.57 19.59
C GLU A 66 3.15 7.18 19.54
N GLY A 67 2.79 8.00 20.54
CA GLY A 67 1.50 8.68 20.58
C GLY A 67 1.31 9.66 19.42
N GLN A 68 2.36 10.44 19.10
CA GLN A 68 2.37 11.34 17.94
C GLN A 68 2.13 10.59 16.62
N CYS A 69 2.79 9.45 16.44
CA CYS A 69 2.63 8.64 15.23
C CYS A 69 1.25 7.96 15.16
N ALA A 70 0.71 7.52 16.29
CA ALA A 70 -0.64 6.95 16.36
C ALA A 70 -1.69 7.99 15.95
N ASP A 71 -1.53 9.24 16.36
CA ASP A 71 -2.40 10.35 15.94
C ASP A 71 -2.34 10.60 14.43
N PHE A 72 -1.14 10.53 13.83
CA PHE A 72 -0.99 10.62 12.37
C PHE A 72 -1.74 9.49 11.65
N VAL A 73 -1.55 8.24 12.10
CA VAL A 73 -2.20 7.06 11.52
C VAL A 73 -3.73 7.16 11.64
N SER A 74 -4.22 7.58 12.81
CA SER A 74 -5.65 7.75 13.09
C SER A 74 -6.27 8.81 12.18
N PHE A 75 -5.65 10.00 12.09
CA PHE A 75 -6.14 11.07 11.24
C PHE A 75 -6.11 10.68 9.76
N TYR A 76 -5.01 10.09 9.28
CA TYR A 76 -4.90 9.63 7.89
C TYR A 76 -5.96 8.58 7.54
N GLY A 77 -6.24 7.67 8.47
CA GLY A 77 -7.30 6.67 8.33
C GLY A 77 -8.71 7.25 8.28
N GLY A 78 -8.92 8.43 8.86
CA GLY A 78 -10.19 9.17 8.83
C GLY A 78 -10.44 9.95 7.53
N LEU A 79 -9.43 10.13 6.67
CA LEU A 79 -9.57 10.80 5.38
C LEU A 79 -10.26 9.88 4.37
N ALA A 80 -11.42 10.31 3.88
CA ALA A 80 -12.27 9.50 3.01
C ALA A 80 -11.83 9.62 1.54
N GLU A 81 -11.54 10.83 1.09
CA GLU A 81 -11.24 11.10 -0.31
C GLU A 81 -9.74 10.99 -0.61
N ALA A 82 -9.42 10.46 -1.80
CA ALA A 82 -8.03 10.36 -2.27
C ALA A 82 -7.37 11.75 -2.40
N ALA A 83 -8.15 12.79 -2.73
CA ALA A 83 -7.68 14.16 -2.81
C ALA A 83 -7.21 14.71 -1.45
N GLU A 84 -7.95 14.41 -0.37
CA GLU A 84 -7.57 14.83 0.99
C GLU A 84 -6.27 14.15 1.44
N ARG A 85 -6.13 12.85 1.16
CA ARG A 85 -4.89 12.11 1.46
C ARG A 85 -3.72 12.64 0.64
N ALA A 86 -3.94 12.92 -0.63
CA ALA A 86 -2.95 13.52 -1.51
C ALA A 86 -2.49 14.88 -0.96
N GLU A 87 -3.42 15.74 -0.54
CA GLU A 87 -3.09 17.04 0.04
C GLU A 87 -2.21 16.92 1.29
N LEU A 88 -2.60 16.03 2.23
CA LEU A 88 -1.84 15.77 3.45
C LEU A 88 -0.41 15.27 3.14
N LEU A 89 -0.26 14.35 2.18
CA LEU A 89 1.04 13.85 1.71
C LEU A 89 1.88 14.97 1.07
N GLY A 90 1.26 15.84 0.29
CA GLY A 90 1.94 16.99 -0.31
C GLY A 90 2.42 18.00 0.73
N ARG A 91 1.66 18.21 1.81
CA ARG A 91 2.07 19.06 2.95
C ARG A 91 3.21 18.41 3.76
N LEU A 92 3.12 17.10 4.01
CA LEU A 92 4.17 16.34 4.70
C LEU A 92 5.51 16.42 3.97
N ALA A 93 5.51 16.19 2.65
CA ALA A 93 6.73 16.21 1.83
C ALA A 93 7.42 17.60 1.84
N ARG A 94 6.64 18.67 1.67
CA ARG A 94 7.17 20.05 1.62
C ARG A 94 7.59 20.59 2.98
N GLY A 95 6.82 20.31 4.02
CA GLY A 95 7.01 20.92 5.35
C GLY A 95 7.99 20.17 6.26
N PHE A 96 8.24 18.89 5.99
CA PHE A 96 8.99 18.01 6.90
C PHE A 96 10.10 17.24 6.18
N GLY A 97 10.67 17.83 5.12
CA GLY A 97 11.84 17.33 4.40
C GLY A 97 13.15 17.58 5.14
N VAL A 98 14.20 17.90 4.39
CA VAL A 98 15.55 18.20 4.89
C VAL A 98 15.64 19.66 5.32
N ASP A 99 16.35 19.95 6.42
CA ASP A 99 16.71 21.32 6.79
C ASP A 99 17.87 21.81 5.93
N HIS A 100 17.55 22.52 4.85
CA HIS A 100 18.54 23.03 3.91
C HIS A 100 19.52 24.04 4.52
N GLY A 101 19.13 24.74 5.59
CA GLY A 101 20.02 25.64 6.32
C GLY A 101 21.11 24.86 7.06
N GLN A 102 20.71 23.83 7.81
CA GLN A 102 21.67 22.96 8.51
C GLN A 102 22.58 22.21 7.53
N VAL A 103 22.06 21.73 6.40
CA VAL A 103 22.90 21.06 5.39
C VAL A 103 23.99 21.99 4.86
N ALA A 104 23.67 23.25 4.56
CA ALA A 104 24.66 24.22 4.09
C ALA A 104 25.74 24.49 5.14
N GLU A 105 25.34 24.65 6.41
CA GLU A 105 26.25 24.86 7.54
C GLU A 105 27.20 23.66 7.73
N GLN A 106 26.67 22.44 7.79
CA GLN A 106 27.48 21.24 7.96
C GLN A 106 28.40 20.98 6.75
N SER A 107 27.95 21.32 5.54
CA SER A 107 28.77 21.21 4.33
C SER A 107 29.98 22.16 4.38
N ALA A 108 29.77 23.41 4.81
CA ALA A 108 30.85 24.38 4.99
C ALA A 108 31.86 23.92 6.07
N SER A 109 31.36 23.37 7.18
CA SER A 109 32.19 22.82 8.26
C SER A 109 33.11 21.69 7.76
N VAL A 110 32.58 20.73 6.98
CA VAL A 110 33.39 19.65 6.38
C VAL A 110 34.49 20.21 5.46
N LEU A 111 34.17 21.19 4.61
CA LEU A 111 35.16 21.82 3.72
C LEU A 111 36.26 22.55 4.49
N GLN A 112 35.90 23.27 5.55
CA GLN A 112 36.85 23.99 6.39
C GLN A 112 37.84 23.03 7.10
N LEU A 113 37.33 21.93 7.66
CA LEU A 113 38.16 20.94 8.34
C LEU A 113 39.13 20.24 7.38
N ARG A 114 38.71 20.01 6.12
CA ARG A 114 39.57 19.47 5.06
C ARG A 114 40.72 20.42 4.70
N GLN A 115 40.45 21.73 4.60
CA GLN A 115 41.48 22.73 4.30
C GLN A 115 42.53 22.81 5.42
N GLN A 116 42.11 22.64 6.67
CA GLN A 116 42.99 22.66 7.84
C GLN A 116 43.78 21.36 8.05
N GLN A 117 43.59 20.34 7.20
CA GLN A 117 44.22 19.02 7.33
C GLN A 117 44.09 18.42 8.74
N ARG A 118 42.88 18.54 9.33
CA ARG A 118 42.59 17.98 10.65
C ARG A 118 42.67 16.45 10.66
N GLU A 119 42.82 15.90 11.86
CA GLU A 119 42.82 14.46 12.09
C GLU A 119 41.57 13.76 11.51
N ALA A 120 41.75 12.53 11.03
CA ALA A 120 40.69 11.76 10.37
C ALA A 120 39.44 11.59 11.26
N ALA A 121 39.60 11.42 12.57
CA ALA A 121 38.49 11.28 13.50
C ALA A 121 37.55 12.50 13.51
N VAL A 122 38.11 13.71 13.49
CA VAL A 122 37.34 14.96 13.48
C VAL A 122 36.60 15.12 12.14
N LEU A 123 37.26 14.78 11.03
CA LEU A 123 36.63 14.83 9.71
C LEU A 123 35.45 13.87 9.61
N LEU A 124 35.61 12.61 10.05
CA LEU A 124 34.54 11.61 10.05
C LEU A 124 33.35 12.02 10.91
N GLN A 125 33.59 12.69 12.05
CA GLN A 125 32.51 13.21 12.89
C GLN A 125 31.72 14.32 12.18
N ALA A 126 32.39 15.22 11.47
CA ALA A 126 31.73 16.26 10.68
C ALA A 126 30.94 15.66 9.49
N GLU A 127 31.49 14.65 8.82
CA GLU A 127 30.79 13.91 7.76
C GLU A 127 29.54 13.18 8.29
N ASP A 128 29.59 12.58 9.49
CA ASP A 128 28.41 11.95 10.11
C ASP A 128 27.34 12.99 10.51
N ARG A 129 27.74 14.17 11.00
CA ARG A 129 26.79 15.27 11.25
C ARG A 129 26.13 15.76 9.98
N LEU A 130 26.88 15.91 8.88
CA LEU A 130 26.31 16.23 7.57
C LEU A 130 25.35 15.14 7.08
N ARG A 131 25.74 13.86 7.21
CA ARG A 131 24.88 12.73 6.87
C ARG A 131 23.58 12.73 7.68
N TYR A 132 23.65 13.04 8.98
CA TYR A 132 22.47 13.16 9.83
C TYR A 132 21.57 14.33 9.41
N ALA A 133 22.14 15.49 9.09
CA ALA A 133 21.41 16.67 8.61
C ALA A 133 20.70 16.43 7.27
N LEU A 134 21.24 15.55 6.41
CA LEU A 134 20.64 15.15 5.14
C LEU A 134 19.45 14.19 5.28
N VAL A 135 19.17 13.68 6.49
CA VAL A 135 18.02 12.80 6.71
C VAL A 135 16.74 13.63 6.85
N PRO A 136 15.72 13.46 5.98
CA PRO A 136 14.49 14.22 6.07
C PRO A 136 13.66 13.83 7.30
N ARG A 137 12.97 14.81 7.90
CA ARG A 137 12.22 14.61 9.15
C ARG A 137 11.09 13.59 9.03
N TYR A 138 10.39 13.52 7.89
CA TYR A 138 9.36 12.52 7.66
C TYR A 138 9.90 11.07 7.67
N ARG A 139 11.21 10.83 7.48
CA ARG A 139 11.80 9.49 7.67
C ARG A 139 11.66 9.05 9.12
N GLY A 140 11.81 9.98 10.06
CA GLY A 140 11.56 9.76 11.48
C GLY A 140 10.11 9.33 11.74
N LEU A 141 9.13 10.00 11.12
CA LEU A 141 7.72 9.59 11.19
C LEU A 141 7.55 8.15 10.70
N PHE A 142 8.02 7.82 9.50
CA PHE A 142 7.89 6.46 8.95
C PHE A 142 8.55 5.40 9.82
N HIS A 143 9.73 5.70 10.39
CA HIS A 143 10.41 4.78 11.30
C HIS A 143 9.60 4.51 12.56
N HIS A 144 9.03 5.54 13.19
CA HIS A 144 8.23 5.34 14.40
C HIS A 144 6.87 4.70 14.10
N VAL A 145 6.22 5.05 12.98
CA VAL A 145 5.02 4.36 12.50
C VAL A 145 5.30 2.87 12.29
N SER A 146 6.47 2.49 11.78
CA SER A 146 6.80 1.07 11.59
C SER A 146 6.85 0.23 12.88
N LYS A 147 7.02 0.88 14.05
CA LYS A 147 7.00 0.23 15.36
C LYS A 147 5.59 0.02 15.91
N LEU A 148 4.60 0.72 15.38
CA LEU A 148 3.20 0.56 15.77
C LEU A 148 2.66 -0.78 15.28
N ASP A 149 1.65 -1.31 15.98
CA ASP A 149 0.93 -2.49 15.51
C ASP A 149 0.26 -2.22 14.16
N GLY A 150 0.50 -3.10 13.19
CA GLY A 150 0.08 -2.90 11.79
C GLY A 150 0.77 -1.74 11.05
N GLY A 151 1.81 -1.13 11.61
CA GLY A 151 2.46 0.06 11.08
C GLY A 151 3.09 -0.12 9.70
N VAL A 152 3.79 -1.24 9.47
CA VAL A 152 4.37 -1.55 8.14
C VAL A 152 3.27 -1.70 7.08
N ARG A 153 2.14 -2.34 7.41
CA ARG A 153 0.99 -2.46 6.50
C ARG A 153 0.40 -1.08 6.18
N PHE A 154 0.30 -0.20 7.17
CA PHE A 154 -0.11 1.19 6.95
C PHE A 154 0.85 1.91 5.99
N LEU A 155 2.16 1.76 6.14
CA LEU A 155 3.15 2.42 5.26
C LEU A 155 3.11 1.90 3.82
N VAL A 156 2.83 0.61 3.63
CA VAL A 156 2.57 0.05 2.29
C VAL A 156 1.36 0.72 1.66
N ARG A 157 0.25 0.84 2.39
CA ARG A 157 -0.96 1.54 1.91
C ARG A 157 -0.69 3.02 1.63
N LEU A 158 -0.02 3.71 2.54
CA LEU A 158 0.35 5.12 2.38
C LEU A 158 1.18 5.35 1.12
N ARG A 159 2.10 4.43 0.79
CA ARG A 159 2.85 4.49 -0.46
C ARG A 159 1.98 4.20 -1.69
N ALA A 160 1.01 3.29 -1.59
CA ALA A 160 0.05 3.04 -2.67
C ALA A 160 -0.75 4.31 -2.98
N ASP A 161 -1.28 4.96 -1.95
CA ASP A 161 -2.02 6.23 -2.05
C ASP A 161 -1.12 7.34 -2.62
N LEU A 162 0.17 7.40 -2.24
CA LEU A 162 1.13 8.36 -2.81
C LEU A 162 1.39 8.11 -4.31
N LEU A 163 1.54 6.86 -4.74
CA LEU A 163 1.73 6.50 -6.14
C LEU A 163 0.48 6.81 -6.97
N GLU A 164 -0.71 6.53 -6.43
CA GLU A 164 -1.99 6.87 -7.05
C GLU A 164 -2.15 8.38 -7.19
N ALA A 165 -1.88 9.14 -6.13
CA ALA A 165 -1.97 10.60 -6.14
C ALA A 165 -0.99 11.22 -7.17
N GLN A 166 0.20 10.65 -7.35
CA GLN A 166 1.14 11.05 -8.41
C GLN A 166 0.60 10.69 -9.81
N ALA A 167 0.03 9.51 -9.98
CA ALA A 167 -0.52 9.07 -11.26
C ALA A 167 -1.72 9.93 -11.71
N LEU A 168 -2.55 10.35 -10.74
CA LEU A 168 -3.70 11.24 -10.95
C LEU A 168 -3.33 12.73 -10.97
N ARG A 169 -2.04 13.08 -10.81
CA ARG A 169 -1.54 14.47 -10.72
C ARG A 169 -2.22 15.31 -9.63
N LEU A 170 -2.62 14.67 -8.53
CA LEU A 170 -3.14 15.35 -7.33
C LEU A 170 -2.00 15.95 -6.49
N VAL A 171 -0.80 15.35 -6.59
CA VAL A 171 0.44 15.91 -6.04
C VAL A 171 1.57 15.80 -7.05
N GLU A 172 2.33 16.89 -7.18
CA GLU A 172 3.48 16.98 -8.07
C GLU A 172 4.66 17.68 -7.37
N GLY A 173 5.85 17.58 -7.96
CA GLY A 173 7.04 18.28 -7.47
C GLY A 173 8.21 17.36 -7.08
N PRO A 174 9.39 17.94 -6.80
CA PRO A 174 10.56 17.19 -6.36
C PRO A 174 10.38 16.60 -4.96
N ASP A 175 9.74 17.31 -4.02
CA ASP A 175 9.63 16.88 -2.61
C ASP A 175 8.86 15.56 -2.47
N VAL A 176 7.74 15.42 -3.17
CA VAL A 176 6.93 14.19 -3.14
C VAL A 176 7.65 13.01 -3.81
N ARG A 177 8.50 13.26 -4.80
CA ARG A 177 9.34 12.23 -5.43
C ARG A 177 10.45 11.77 -4.49
N GLU A 178 11.06 12.71 -3.77
CA GLU A 178 12.07 12.42 -2.75
C GLU A 178 11.46 11.58 -1.62
N MET A 179 10.31 11.99 -1.08
CA MET A 179 9.56 11.24 -0.06
C MET A 179 9.17 9.83 -0.53
N ASN A 180 8.70 9.67 -1.78
CA ASN A 180 8.43 8.34 -2.35
C ASN A 180 9.72 7.49 -2.42
N GLY A 181 10.84 8.09 -2.81
CA GLY A 181 12.15 7.42 -2.84
C GLY A 181 12.60 6.93 -1.46
N VAL A 182 12.47 7.77 -0.43
CA VAL A 182 12.78 7.40 0.96
C VAL A 182 11.90 6.26 1.43
N LEU A 183 10.58 6.35 1.21
CA LEU A 183 9.63 5.32 1.63
C LEU A 183 9.85 4.00 0.87
N LYS A 184 10.15 4.06 -0.43
CA LYS A 184 10.56 2.90 -1.23
C LYS A 184 11.80 2.23 -0.66
N GLY A 185 12.82 3.01 -0.29
CA GLY A 185 14.05 2.49 0.30
C GLY A 185 13.78 1.72 1.60
N MET A 186 13.02 2.32 2.52
CA MET A 186 12.64 1.68 3.79
C MET A 186 11.85 0.39 3.57
N LEU A 187 10.87 0.39 2.66
CA LEU A 187 10.11 -0.81 2.32
C LEU A 187 10.99 -1.89 1.65
N SER A 188 12.02 -1.51 0.92
CA SER A 188 12.94 -2.47 0.30
C SER A 188 13.79 -3.23 1.33
N GLU A 189 14.12 -2.60 2.45
CA GLU A 189 14.82 -3.25 3.57
C GLU A 189 13.89 -4.22 4.31
N TRP A 190 12.68 -3.78 4.64
CA TRP A 190 11.71 -4.59 5.39
C TRP A 190 11.15 -5.78 4.59
N PHE A 191 10.97 -5.60 3.27
CA PHE A 191 10.49 -6.66 2.37
C PHE A 191 11.65 -7.36 1.63
N SER A 192 12.82 -7.43 2.25
CA SER A 192 13.95 -8.19 1.73
C SER A 192 13.72 -9.70 1.85
N SER A 193 14.41 -10.49 1.03
CA SER A 193 14.16 -11.94 0.91
C SER A 193 14.25 -12.74 2.22
N GLY A 194 14.94 -12.23 3.25
CA GLY A 194 15.04 -12.87 4.56
C GLY A 194 13.75 -12.81 5.39
N PHE A 195 12.85 -11.87 5.10
CA PHE A 195 11.58 -11.69 5.82
C PHE A 195 10.37 -12.22 5.05
N LEU A 196 10.60 -12.87 3.90
CA LEU A 196 9.55 -13.38 3.04
C LEU A 196 9.46 -14.89 3.14
N ASN A 197 8.25 -15.41 3.32
CA ASN A 197 7.96 -16.85 3.27
C ASN A 197 7.41 -17.21 1.90
N LEU A 198 7.94 -18.27 1.29
CA LEU A 198 7.36 -18.85 0.09
C LEU A 198 6.25 -19.81 0.48
N GLU A 199 5.02 -19.50 0.11
CA GLU A 199 3.86 -20.34 0.39
C GLU A 199 3.29 -20.91 -0.91
N ARG A 200 2.93 -22.20 -0.89
CA ARG A 200 2.24 -22.87 -2.00
C ARG A 200 0.74 -22.82 -1.80
N VAL A 201 0.02 -22.31 -2.80
CA VAL A 201 -1.45 -22.34 -2.84
C VAL A 201 -1.91 -23.66 -3.44
N THR A 202 -2.83 -24.31 -2.75
CA THR A 202 -3.51 -25.52 -3.24
C THR A 202 -5.01 -25.40 -2.99
N TRP A 203 -5.79 -26.37 -3.45
CA TRP A 203 -7.22 -26.42 -3.13
C TRP A 203 -7.53 -26.63 -1.64
N HIS A 204 -6.53 -27.01 -0.83
CA HIS A 204 -6.65 -27.15 0.62
C HIS A 204 -6.30 -25.86 1.38
N SER A 205 -5.79 -24.83 0.69
CA SER A 205 -5.54 -23.52 1.28
C SER A 205 -6.86 -22.88 1.74
N SER A 206 -6.80 -21.96 2.72
CA SER A 206 -7.99 -21.29 3.21
C SER A 206 -8.71 -20.53 2.10
N CYS A 207 -10.04 -20.46 2.19
CA CYS A 207 -10.88 -19.73 1.24
C CYS A 207 -10.44 -18.26 1.12
N GLU A 208 -10.01 -17.67 2.24
CA GLU A 208 -9.49 -16.30 2.30
C GLU A 208 -8.23 -16.11 1.43
N VAL A 209 -7.25 -17.03 1.50
CA VAL A 209 -6.05 -16.95 0.64
C VAL A 209 -6.43 -17.11 -0.83
N LEU A 210 -7.32 -18.06 -1.14
CA LEU A 210 -7.80 -18.30 -2.50
C LEU A 210 -8.52 -17.06 -3.07
N GLN A 211 -9.36 -16.41 -2.26
CA GLN A 211 -10.04 -15.16 -2.63
C GLN A 211 -9.04 -14.04 -2.93
N ARG A 212 -8.07 -13.80 -2.02
CA ARG A 212 -7.04 -12.76 -2.23
C ARG A 212 -6.18 -13.02 -3.48
N VAL A 213 -5.82 -14.28 -3.72
CA VAL A 213 -5.11 -14.68 -4.94
C VAL A 213 -5.95 -14.37 -6.18
N SER A 214 -7.25 -14.68 -6.15
CA SER A 214 -8.17 -14.38 -7.25
C SER A 214 -8.33 -12.88 -7.50
N GLU A 215 -8.43 -12.08 -6.45
CA GLU A 215 -8.56 -10.60 -6.51
C GLU A 215 -7.27 -9.93 -7.01
N SER A 216 -6.12 -10.48 -6.64
CA SER A 216 -4.81 -9.94 -7.03
C SER A 216 -4.38 -10.24 -8.46
N GLU A 217 -5.10 -11.12 -9.17
CA GLU A 217 -4.71 -11.58 -10.51
C GLU A 217 -4.93 -10.49 -11.57
N ALA A 218 -3.85 -9.79 -11.92
CA ALA A 218 -3.88 -8.65 -12.84
C ALA A 218 -3.65 -9.03 -14.31
N VAL A 219 -3.09 -10.21 -14.60
CA VAL A 219 -2.72 -10.61 -15.97
C VAL A 219 -3.87 -11.33 -16.67
N HIS A 220 -4.49 -12.29 -15.96
CA HIS A 220 -5.58 -13.11 -16.50
C HIS A 220 -6.71 -13.29 -15.48
N PRO A 221 -7.70 -12.38 -15.44
CA PRO A 221 -8.78 -12.42 -14.45
C PRO A 221 -9.39 -13.82 -14.30
N VAL A 222 -9.54 -14.26 -13.05
CA VAL A 222 -10.13 -15.55 -12.73
C VAL A 222 -11.63 -15.50 -13.02
N LYS A 223 -12.12 -16.41 -13.86
CA LYS A 223 -13.51 -16.34 -14.36
C LYS A 223 -14.54 -16.92 -13.39
N SER A 224 -14.14 -17.93 -12.61
CA SER A 224 -15.02 -18.63 -11.68
C SER A 224 -14.23 -19.43 -10.64
N TRP A 225 -14.90 -19.90 -9.59
CA TRP A 225 -14.27 -20.75 -8.57
C TRP A 225 -13.74 -22.08 -9.15
N MET A 226 -14.40 -22.61 -10.18
CA MET A 226 -13.92 -23.77 -10.93
C MET A 226 -12.64 -23.46 -11.71
N ASP A 227 -12.49 -22.22 -12.21
CA ASP A 227 -11.25 -21.77 -12.84
C ASP A 227 -10.11 -21.70 -11.83
N LEU A 228 -10.36 -21.13 -10.65
CA LEU A 228 -9.37 -21.10 -9.58
C LEU A 228 -8.93 -22.51 -9.17
N LYS A 229 -9.90 -23.45 -9.03
CA LYS A 229 -9.61 -24.87 -8.73
C LYS A 229 -8.66 -25.49 -9.74
N ARG A 230 -8.83 -25.20 -11.04
CA ARG A 230 -7.92 -25.68 -12.08
C ARG A 230 -6.53 -25.05 -11.94
N ARG A 231 -6.44 -23.74 -11.67
CA ARG A 231 -5.17 -23.00 -11.54
C ARG A 231 -4.32 -23.41 -10.34
N VAL A 232 -4.92 -23.99 -9.30
CA VAL A 232 -4.21 -24.53 -8.12
C VAL A 232 -4.18 -26.07 -8.08
N GLY A 233 -4.67 -26.70 -9.15
CA GLY A 233 -4.85 -28.15 -9.27
C GLY A 233 -3.66 -28.89 -9.92
N PRO A 234 -3.91 -30.10 -10.45
CA PRO A 234 -2.89 -30.90 -11.14
C PRO A 234 -2.26 -30.15 -12.32
N TYR A 235 -0.97 -30.36 -12.56
CA TYR A 235 -0.16 -29.70 -13.60
C TYR A 235 -0.09 -28.18 -13.47
N ARG A 236 -0.56 -27.62 -12.37
CA ARG A 236 -0.46 -26.21 -12.05
C ARG A 236 0.18 -26.05 -10.67
N ARG A 237 0.94 -24.98 -10.52
CA ARG A 237 1.50 -24.55 -9.23
C ARG A 237 1.23 -23.08 -9.07
N CYS A 238 0.74 -22.70 -7.91
CA CYS A 238 0.57 -21.30 -7.53
C CYS A 238 1.36 -21.08 -6.26
N TYR A 239 2.18 -20.04 -6.26
CA TYR A 239 3.00 -19.64 -5.12
C TYR A 239 2.79 -18.17 -4.82
N PHE A 240 2.95 -17.78 -3.57
CA PHE A 240 3.04 -16.38 -3.20
C PHE A 240 4.14 -16.14 -2.18
N PHE A 241 4.59 -14.89 -2.08
CA PHE A 241 5.30 -14.44 -0.90
C PHE A 241 4.36 -13.79 0.09
N SER A 242 4.46 -14.19 1.35
CA SER A 242 3.97 -13.46 2.51
C SER A 242 5.14 -12.89 3.31
N HIS A 243 4.86 -11.89 4.13
CA HIS A 243 5.83 -11.39 5.10
C HIS A 243 5.75 -12.21 6.40
N CYS A 244 6.87 -12.45 7.08
CA CYS A 244 6.90 -13.24 8.32
C CYS A 244 5.94 -12.72 9.41
N SER A 245 5.73 -11.40 9.46
CA SER A 245 4.80 -10.77 10.42
C SER A 245 3.33 -10.81 9.98
N THR A 246 3.04 -11.10 8.71
CA THR A 246 1.67 -11.20 8.17
C THR A 246 1.52 -12.45 7.30
N PRO A 247 1.61 -13.65 7.90
CA PRO A 247 1.46 -14.91 7.17
C PRO A 247 0.07 -15.01 6.52
N GLY A 248 -0.01 -15.65 5.35
CA GLY A 248 -1.27 -15.79 4.60
C GLY A 248 -1.77 -14.51 3.88
N GLU A 249 -1.05 -13.39 3.97
CA GLU A 249 -1.31 -12.21 3.15
C GLU A 249 -0.40 -12.23 1.91
N PRO A 250 -0.94 -12.45 0.70
CA PRO A 250 -0.14 -12.49 -0.51
C PRO A 250 0.36 -11.09 -0.88
N LEU A 251 1.67 -10.96 -1.06
CA LEU A 251 2.32 -9.72 -1.53
C LEU A 251 2.51 -9.76 -3.05
N ILE A 252 2.94 -10.90 -3.56
CA ILE A 252 3.17 -11.19 -4.97
C ILE A 252 2.83 -12.66 -5.23
N VAL A 253 2.10 -12.91 -6.31
CA VAL A 253 1.58 -14.22 -6.71
C VAL A 253 2.19 -14.65 -8.03
N LEU A 254 2.69 -15.89 -8.09
CA LEU A 254 3.27 -16.52 -9.25
C LEU A 254 2.48 -17.78 -9.62
N HIS A 255 1.96 -17.79 -10.85
CA HIS A 255 1.36 -18.98 -11.43
C HIS A 255 2.31 -19.68 -12.42
N VAL A 256 2.39 -21.00 -12.28
CA VAL A 256 3.25 -21.90 -13.06
C VAL A 256 2.42 -23.01 -13.67
N ALA A 257 2.65 -23.28 -14.95
CA ALA A 257 2.12 -24.45 -15.64
C ALA A 257 3.24 -25.48 -15.86
N LEU A 258 2.96 -26.74 -15.53
CA LEU A 258 3.85 -27.87 -15.75
C LEU A 258 3.43 -28.57 -17.05
N THR A 259 4.32 -28.58 -18.04
CA THR A 259 4.03 -29.04 -19.41
C THR A 259 5.14 -29.98 -19.93
N GLY A 260 4.87 -30.70 -21.01
CA GLY A 260 5.89 -31.52 -21.70
C GLY A 260 6.79 -30.70 -22.63
N ASP A 261 6.30 -29.57 -23.08
CA ASP A 261 6.95 -28.69 -24.04
C ASP A 261 6.76 -27.22 -23.68
N ILE A 262 7.66 -26.37 -24.18
CA ILE A 262 7.55 -24.93 -23.99
C ILE A 262 6.49 -24.41 -24.96
N THR A 263 5.28 -24.15 -24.47
CA THR A 263 4.21 -23.57 -25.27
C THR A 263 4.34 -22.05 -25.39
N SER A 264 4.04 -21.52 -26.58
CA SER A 264 3.96 -20.09 -26.86
C SER A 264 2.53 -19.52 -26.68
N ASN A 265 1.52 -20.37 -26.42
CA ASN A 265 0.12 -19.97 -26.38
C ASN A 265 -0.45 -20.03 -24.95
N ILE A 266 -0.71 -18.86 -24.37
CA ILE A 266 -1.31 -18.72 -23.05
C ILE A 266 -2.75 -19.26 -22.96
N GLN A 267 -3.52 -19.18 -24.04
CA GLN A 267 -4.91 -19.69 -24.06
C GLN A 267 -4.93 -21.22 -23.96
N ALA A 268 -3.90 -21.89 -24.48
CA ALA A 268 -3.74 -23.32 -24.30
C ALA A 268 -3.55 -23.64 -22.80
N ILE A 269 -2.72 -22.88 -22.09
CA ILE A 269 -2.47 -23.09 -20.64
C ILE A 269 -3.73 -22.84 -19.80
N VAL A 270 -4.46 -21.74 -20.05
CA VAL A 270 -5.61 -21.35 -19.20
C VAL A 270 -6.84 -22.21 -19.45
N LYS A 271 -7.08 -22.65 -20.70
CA LYS A 271 -8.27 -23.44 -21.08
C LYS A 271 -8.07 -24.95 -20.99
N GLU A 272 -6.83 -25.42 -20.88
CA GLU A 272 -6.53 -26.85 -20.77
C GLU A 272 -7.14 -27.43 -19.49
N CYS A 273 -7.99 -28.44 -19.68
CA CYS A 273 -8.47 -29.30 -18.62
C CYS A 273 -7.59 -30.55 -18.62
N PRO A 274 -6.77 -30.78 -17.58
CA PRO A 274 -5.94 -31.98 -17.53
C PRO A 274 -6.83 -33.24 -17.52
N PRO A 275 -6.46 -34.29 -18.29
CA PRO A 275 -7.30 -35.48 -18.48
C PRO A 275 -7.35 -36.41 -17.26
N SER A 276 -6.47 -36.22 -16.27
CA SER A 276 -6.39 -37.03 -15.05
C SER A 276 -6.18 -36.14 -13.83
N GLU A 277 -6.79 -36.51 -12.70
CA GLU A 277 -6.56 -35.86 -11.41
C GLU A 277 -5.16 -36.15 -10.84
N THR A 278 -4.47 -37.17 -11.39
CA THR A 278 -3.12 -37.56 -10.96
C THR A 278 -2.07 -37.10 -11.97
N GLU A 279 -0.99 -36.52 -11.47
CA GLU A 279 0.11 -36.00 -12.28
C GLU A 279 1.06 -37.12 -12.73
N GLU A 280 1.16 -37.32 -14.04
CA GLU A 280 2.16 -38.21 -14.63
C GLU A 280 3.51 -37.49 -14.68
N LYS A 281 4.34 -37.71 -13.66
CA LYS A 281 5.66 -37.06 -13.52
C LYS A 281 6.54 -37.17 -14.77
N ASN A 282 6.44 -38.28 -15.50
CA ASN A 282 7.23 -38.53 -16.71
C ASN A 282 6.88 -37.60 -17.89
N ARG A 283 5.71 -36.97 -17.88
CA ARG A 283 5.26 -36.04 -18.93
C ARG A 283 5.66 -34.59 -18.66
N ILE A 284 6.22 -34.28 -17.50
CA ILE A 284 6.59 -32.92 -17.12
C ILE A 284 8.05 -32.68 -17.50
N ALA A 285 8.28 -31.87 -18.54
CA ALA A 285 9.63 -31.51 -18.99
C ALA A 285 9.87 -29.99 -19.07
N ALA A 286 8.84 -29.17 -18.82
CA ALA A 286 8.97 -27.73 -18.73
C ALA A 286 8.09 -27.14 -17.62
N ALA A 287 8.54 -26.02 -17.06
CA ALA A 287 7.77 -25.20 -16.13
C ALA A 287 7.68 -23.78 -16.71
N ILE A 288 6.46 -23.35 -16.99
CA ILE A 288 6.16 -22.09 -17.65
C ILE A 288 5.55 -21.14 -16.64
N PHE A 289 6.26 -20.04 -16.39
CA PHE A 289 5.75 -18.93 -15.60
C PHE A 289 4.82 -18.09 -16.46
N TYR A 290 3.51 -18.11 -16.16
CA TYR A 290 2.51 -17.49 -17.04
C TYR A 290 1.79 -16.30 -16.40
N SER A 291 1.81 -16.15 -15.07
CA SER A 291 1.30 -14.95 -14.40
C SER A 291 2.17 -14.50 -13.22
N ILE A 292 2.61 -13.25 -13.35
CA ILE A 292 3.29 -12.24 -12.50
C ILE A 292 2.42 -11.20 -11.80
N SER A 293 1.76 -11.46 -10.68
CA SER A 293 0.83 -10.47 -10.10
C SER A 293 1.31 -9.89 -8.76
N LEU A 294 1.50 -8.57 -8.69
CA LEU A 294 1.75 -7.85 -7.43
C LEU A 294 0.41 -7.51 -6.77
N ALA A 295 0.17 -8.03 -5.57
CA ALA A 295 -1.09 -7.81 -4.85
C ALA A 295 -1.12 -6.47 -4.11
N GLN A 296 0.04 -5.93 -3.74
CA GLN A 296 0.18 -4.70 -2.96
C GLN A 296 0.82 -3.59 -3.80
N PRO A 297 0.06 -2.64 -4.36
CA PRO A 297 0.59 -1.58 -5.23
C PRO A 297 1.68 -0.72 -4.57
N GLY A 298 1.61 -0.53 -3.25
CA GLY A 298 2.62 0.21 -2.48
C GLY A 298 4.01 -0.43 -2.48
N LEU A 299 4.13 -1.70 -2.87
CA LEU A 299 5.41 -2.40 -3.04
C LEU A 299 5.95 -2.33 -4.48
N GLN A 300 5.31 -1.57 -5.37
CA GLN A 300 5.78 -1.40 -6.74
C GLN A 300 7.23 -0.90 -6.78
N GLY A 301 8.06 -1.58 -7.57
CA GLY A 301 9.49 -1.27 -7.69
C GLY A 301 10.37 -1.76 -6.53
N VAL A 302 9.81 -2.44 -5.54
CA VAL A 302 10.57 -3.29 -4.60
C VAL A 302 10.83 -4.63 -5.30
N GLU A 303 12.04 -5.19 -5.21
CA GLU A 303 12.51 -6.32 -6.04
C GLU A 303 11.92 -7.71 -5.68
N LEU A 304 10.63 -7.79 -5.32
CA LEU A 304 9.97 -9.03 -4.91
C LEU A 304 9.95 -10.10 -6.02
N GLY A 305 9.71 -9.70 -7.26
CA GLY A 305 9.53 -10.61 -8.40
C GLY A 305 10.79 -11.44 -8.70
N THR A 306 11.96 -10.80 -8.75
CA THR A 306 13.22 -11.47 -9.05
C THR A 306 13.55 -12.55 -8.01
N PHE A 307 13.32 -12.26 -6.73
CA PHE A 307 13.53 -13.25 -5.65
C PHE A 307 12.48 -14.37 -5.68
N LEU A 308 11.23 -14.05 -6.01
CA LEU A 308 10.15 -15.04 -6.12
C LEU A 308 10.47 -16.09 -7.17
N VAL A 309 10.82 -15.65 -8.38
CA VAL A 309 11.18 -16.57 -9.47
C VAL A 309 12.37 -17.45 -9.07
N LYS A 310 13.43 -16.86 -8.50
CA LYS A 310 14.60 -17.63 -8.04
C LYS A 310 14.25 -18.69 -6.99
N ARG A 311 13.40 -18.37 -6.01
CA ARG A 311 12.99 -19.33 -4.97
C ARG A 311 12.07 -20.41 -5.52
N VAL A 312 11.11 -20.06 -6.37
CA VAL A 312 10.22 -21.04 -6.98
C VAL A 312 10.96 -21.98 -7.92
N ILE A 313 11.98 -21.51 -8.65
CA ILE A 313 12.87 -22.39 -9.42
C ILE A 313 13.52 -23.44 -8.51
N LYS A 314 14.07 -23.02 -7.36
CA LYS A 314 14.68 -23.96 -6.40
C LYS A 314 13.65 -24.95 -5.86
N GLU A 315 12.46 -24.48 -5.50
CA GLU A 315 11.37 -25.33 -5.01
C GLU A 315 10.93 -26.38 -6.04
N LEU A 316 10.78 -25.98 -7.30
CA LEU A 316 10.44 -26.90 -8.40
C LEU A 316 11.53 -27.92 -8.69
N GLN A 317 12.79 -27.61 -8.41
CA GLN A 317 13.93 -28.52 -8.59
C GLN A 317 14.07 -29.57 -7.47
N VAL A 318 13.55 -29.29 -6.27
CA VAL A 318 13.61 -30.21 -5.12
C VAL A 318 12.63 -31.39 -5.28
N SER A 319 11.52 -31.20 -6.00
CA SER A 319 10.62 -32.31 -6.37
C SER A 319 11.26 -33.17 -7.48
N PRO A 320 11.30 -34.52 -7.35
CA PRO A 320 12.40 -35.31 -7.92
C PRO A 320 12.37 -35.48 -9.45
N ARG A 321 13.54 -35.17 -10.03
CA ARG A 321 14.22 -35.69 -11.25
C ARG A 321 13.91 -35.09 -12.64
N SER A 322 14.92 -34.31 -13.06
CA SER A 322 15.57 -34.22 -14.38
C SER A 322 14.92 -33.39 -15.51
N ARG A 323 15.64 -32.33 -15.88
CA ARG A 323 15.53 -31.53 -17.13
C ARG A 323 14.25 -30.73 -17.34
N THR A 324 13.62 -30.23 -16.27
CA THR A 324 12.57 -29.21 -16.42
C THR A 324 13.17 -27.94 -17.00
N ARG A 325 12.92 -27.69 -18.30
CA ARG A 325 13.30 -26.44 -18.96
C ARG A 325 12.39 -25.33 -18.46
N LEU A 326 13.01 -24.21 -18.05
CA LEU A 326 12.29 -23.05 -17.56
C LEU A 326 12.04 -22.11 -18.73
N ALA A 327 10.80 -21.67 -18.88
CA ALA A 327 10.43 -20.67 -19.88
C ALA A 327 9.59 -19.57 -19.25
N ALA A 328 9.94 -18.34 -19.59
CA ALA A 328 9.09 -17.18 -19.35
C ALA A 328 8.02 -17.14 -20.44
N GLY A 329 6.73 -17.18 -20.07
CA GLY A 329 5.65 -16.91 -21.02
C GLY A 329 5.68 -15.47 -21.54
N PRO A 330 5.05 -15.18 -22.69
CA PRO A 330 5.08 -13.85 -23.33
C PRO A 330 4.57 -12.70 -22.45
N CYS A 331 3.76 -12.99 -21.42
CA CYS A 331 3.21 -12.00 -20.50
C CYS A 331 4.23 -11.45 -19.49
N LEU A 332 5.35 -12.15 -19.23
CA LEU A 332 6.38 -11.69 -18.30
C LEU A 332 7.12 -10.42 -18.77
N ALA A 333 7.13 -10.17 -20.07
CA ALA A 333 7.77 -8.98 -20.64
C ALA A 333 7.09 -7.66 -20.24
N ASN A 334 5.85 -7.70 -19.75
CA ASN A 334 5.06 -6.51 -19.39
C ASN A 334 4.85 -6.31 -17.87
N CYS A 335 5.43 -7.17 -17.01
CA CYS A 335 5.36 -7.02 -15.55
C CYS A 335 6.20 -5.81 -15.08
N GLY A 336 5.62 -4.61 -15.20
CA GLY A 336 6.24 -3.35 -14.81
C GLY A 336 5.51 -2.10 -15.31
N ARG A 337 4.58 -2.23 -16.28
CA ARG A 337 3.68 -1.14 -16.66
C ARG A 337 2.34 -1.34 -15.96
N ALA A 338 1.97 -0.38 -15.11
CA ALA A 338 0.58 -0.21 -14.72
C ALA A 338 -0.29 -0.11 -16.00
N PRO A 339 -1.54 -0.60 -15.99
CA PRO A 339 -2.41 -0.45 -17.15
C PRO A 339 -2.60 1.04 -17.39
N SER A 340 -1.98 1.55 -18.46
CA SER A 340 -2.23 2.90 -18.93
C SER A 340 -3.69 2.94 -19.38
N SER A 341 -4.46 3.78 -18.71
CA SER A 341 -5.81 4.19 -19.10
C SER A 341 -5.86 4.56 -20.58
N ASN A 342 -6.41 3.69 -21.42
CA ASN A 342 -6.90 4.05 -22.75
C ASN A 342 -8.43 3.91 -22.74
N LEU A 343 -9.07 4.95 -22.21
CA LEU A 343 -10.48 5.25 -22.44
C LEU A 343 -10.54 6.68 -23.00
N VAL A 344 -10.12 6.87 -24.25
CA VAL A 344 -10.56 7.96 -25.13
C VAL A 344 -10.35 7.55 -26.59
N GLY A 345 -11.44 7.57 -27.39
CA GLY A 345 -11.38 8.12 -28.75
C GLY A 345 -11.54 7.17 -29.95
N GLY A 346 -12.66 7.34 -30.67
CA GLY A 346 -12.92 6.89 -32.06
C GLY A 346 -14.19 6.04 -32.14
N GLN A 347 -15.34 6.46 -32.65
CA GLN A 347 -15.63 7.23 -33.86
C GLN A 347 -14.71 6.84 -35.03
N VAL A 348 -15.10 5.79 -35.76
CA VAL A 348 -15.78 5.89 -37.07
C VAL A 348 -16.80 4.76 -37.16
#